data_AF-A0A8D3BA15-F1
#
_entry.id   AF-A0A8D3BA15-F1
#
_cell.length_a   1.000
_cell.length_b   1.000
_cell.length_c   1.000
_cell.angle_alpha   90.00
_cell.angle_beta   90.00
_cell.angle_gamma   90.00
#
_symmetry.space_group_name_H-M   'P 1'
#
loop_
_entity.id
_entity.type
_entity.pdbx_description
1 polymer ?
#
loop_
_entity_poly.entity_id
_entity_poly.type
_entity_poly.pdbx_seq_one_letter_code
_entity_poly.pdbx_strand_id
1 'polypeptide(L)'
;RDNFGPWNESSDLLPPSEEKMEERGQWGNKMEFILSVAGSIIGLGNMWRFPYLCYKNGGGAFLIPYMIFLFTCGVPVFFLETALGQFTSEGGVTCWRKISPLFEGLGYGTQVIVTLLNFYYIIVLAWGIFYLSYSFSWDLAWSSCNNTWNTENCVEFQKRNYSFNSIATLNATSPVLEFWERRALRISPGIDHMGSLNWDLALCLFIAWVMCYFCIWKGVKSTGKVVYFTATFPYLMLIVLLIRGLTLPGAGIGIQFYLYPDLGRLADPQVWMDAGTQIFFSYAICLGSLTALGSYNKYNNNCYRDCLALCILNSGTSFVAGFAIFSILGFMAYEQNVPIAEVAESGPGLAFIAYPRAVSMMPYPPLWAALFFIMIVFLGLDSQFVCVESLVTAIVDMYPAVFRRKNRRELFLLVVSFVSFLMGLIMLMEGGMYVFQLFDYYAASGMCLLFMSIFETVCIAWVYGADRFYDNIEDMIGYRPGPYIKYCWLFFTPATCIGTFAFSLIKYTPLKYNNEYVYPWWGYVIGWLLALSSMVCIPLWMVYKISTTEGTLREVTLSQKRRAQTHGTY
;
A
#
# COMPACT_ATOMS: atom_id res chain seq x y z
N ARG A 1 -4.81 -33.40 68.54
CA ARG A 1 -4.91 -34.85 68.27
C ARG A 1 -6.37 -35.24 68.41
N ASP A 2 -7.14 -35.60 67.40
CA ASP A 2 -6.99 -35.68 65.95
C ASP A 2 -8.39 -35.73 65.33
N ASN A 3 -8.46 -35.19 64.11
CA ASN A 3 -9.41 -35.38 63.01
C ASN A 3 -10.58 -36.37 63.16
N PHE A 4 -11.78 -35.90 62.81
CA PHE A 4 -12.69 -36.61 61.90
C PHE A 4 -13.50 -35.57 61.11
N GLY A 5 -13.11 -35.33 59.86
CA GLY A 5 -13.98 -34.71 58.86
C GLY A 5 -14.71 -35.80 58.06
N PRO A 6 -15.84 -35.48 57.43
CA PRO A 6 -16.33 -36.37 56.39
C PRO A 6 -16.76 -35.65 55.09
N TRP A 7 -16.71 -36.46 54.04
CA TRP A 7 -17.35 -36.32 52.72
C TRP A 7 -16.54 -35.63 51.61
N ASN A 8 -15.68 -36.45 51.00
CA ASN A 8 -15.41 -36.43 49.56
C ASN A 8 -16.73 -36.57 48.79
N GLU A 9 -17.20 -35.50 48.16
CA GLU A 9 -18.10 -35.59 47.03
C GLU A 9 -17.29 -35.39 45.75
N SER A 10 -17.23 -36.48 44.98
CA SER A 10 -17.18 -36.55 43.52
C SER A 10 -16.59 -35.34 42.79
N SER A 11 -15.38 -35.56 42.26
CA SER A 11 -14.87 -34.88 41.08
C SER A 11 -15.92 -34.90 39.96
N ASP A 12 -16.63 -33.78 39.80
CA ASP A 12 -17.37 -33.49 38.59
C ASP A 12 -16.39 -33.54 37.42
N LEU A 13 -16.61 -34.54 36.57
CA LEU A 13 -16.09 -34.64 35.22
C LEU A 13 -16.48 -33.37 34.46
N LEU A 14 -15.58 -32.37 34.46
CA LEU A 14 -15.62 -31.28 33.50
C LEU A 14 -15.70 -31.88 32.08
N PRO A 15 -16.66 -31.48 31.24
CA PRO A 15 -16.70 -31.92 29.85
C PRO A 15 -15.42 -31.46 29.11
N PRO A 16 -15.07 -32.10 27.97
CA PRO A 16 -13.78 -31.90 27.31
C PRO A 16 -13.58 -30.43 26.92
N SER A 17 -12.65 -29.77 27.61
CA SER A 17 -12.01 -28.48 27.30
C SER A 17 -12.82 -27.51 26.42
N GLU A 18 -13.63 -26.65 27.04
CA GLU A 18 -13.86 -25.33 26.45
C GLU A 18 -12.50 -24.62 26.43
N GLU A 19 -11.77 -24.69 25.31
CA GLU A 19 -10.57 -23.90 25.11
C GLU A 19 -10.90 -22.42 25.37
N LYS A 20 -10.31 -21.86 26.43
CA LYS A 20 -10.53 -20.48 26.85
C LYS A 20 -10.17 -19.54 25.69
N MET A 21 -11.07 -18.61 25.39
CA MET A 21 -10.82 -17.58 24.38
C MET A 21 -9.60 -16.74 24.76
N GLU A 22 -8.65 -16.61 23.85
CA GLU A 22 -7.46 -15.77 24.04
C GLU A 22 -7.84 -14.29 23.98
N GLU A 23 -7.18 -13.48 24.81
CA GLU A 23 -7.32 -12.03 24.75
C GLU A 23 -6.74 -11.51 23.44
N ARG A 24 -7.39 -10.50 22.85
CA ARG A 24 -7.02 -9.89 21.56
C ARG A 24 -5.58 -9.36 21.52
N GLY A 25 -5.01 -9.03 22.68
CA GLY A 25 -3.69 -8.42 22.80
C GLY A 25 -3.69 -6.92 22.51
N GLN A 26 -2.57 -6.29 22.81
CA GLN A 26 -2.27 -4.87 22.55
C GLN A 26 -0.80 -4.76 22.12
N TRP A 27 -0.42 -3.61 21.54
CA TRP A 27 0.99 -3.29 21.31
C TRP A 27 1.81 -3.43 22.59
N GLY A 28 3.04 -3.96 22.50
CA GLY A 28 3.93 -4.08 23.64
C GLY A 28 4.38 -2.72 24.18
N ASN A 29 4.59 -1.77 23.28
CA ASN A 29 4.88 -0.37 23.62
C ASN A 29 4.43 0.58 22.48
N LYS A 30 4.50 1.88 22.72
CA LYS A 30 4.10 2.90 21.75
C LYS A 30 4.98 2.93 20.49
N MET A 31 6.27 2.64 20.61
CA MET A 31 7.18 2.65 19.47
C MET A 31 6.87 1.51 18.48
N GLU A 32 6.45 0.35 18.97
CA GLU A 32 5.99 -0.76 18.13
C GLU A 32 4.81 -0.33 17.23
N PHE A 33 3.85 0.42 17.77
CA PHE A 33 2.75 1.01 16.99
C PHE A 33 3.28 2.03 15.97
N ILE A 34 4.06 3.03 16.41
CA ILE A 34 4.58 4.09 15.53
C ILE A 34 5.39 3.52 14.37
N LEU A 35 6.30 2.58 14.63
CA LEU A 35 7.12 1.96 13.59
C LEU A 35 6.30 1.06 12.68
N SER A 36 5.29 0.34 13.19
CA SER A 36 4.39 -0.47 12.36
C SER A 36 3.58 0.39 11.40
N VAL A 37 3.06 1.52 11.88
CA VAL A 37 2.33 2.46 11.01
C VAL A 37 3.29 3.15 10.05
N ALA A 38 4.48 3.56 10.49
CA ALA A 38 5.49 4.18 9.64
C ALA A 38 5.92 3.23 8.50
N GLY A 39 6.21 1.96 8.79
CA GLY A 39 6.53 0.95 7.77
C GLY A 39 5.35 0.65 6.84
N SER A 40 4.11 0.77 7.33
CA SER A 40 2.93 0.62 6.47
C SER A 40 2.79 1.73 5.44
N ILE A 41 3.01 2.98 5.85
CA ILE A 41 2.73 4.16 5.01
C ILE A 41 3.94 4.59 4.19
N ILE A 42 5.14 4.16 4.58
CA ILE A 42 6.37 4.43 3.86
C ILE A 42 6.75 3.15 3.13
N GLY A 43 6.31 3.08 1.88
CA GLY A 43 6.52 1.94 1.01
C GLY A 43 7.15 2.33 -0.31
N LEU A 44 6.99 1.44 -1.28
CA LEU A 44 7.54 1.61 -2.64
C LEU A 44 6.98 2.85 -3.36
N GLY A 45 5.74 3.24 -3.03
CA GLY A 45 5.09 4.43 -3.57
C GLY A 45 5.81 5.74 -3.20
N ASN A 46 6.39 5.83 -2.01
CA ASN A 46 7.17 6.99 -1.59
C ASN A 46 8.47 7.11 -2.37
N MET A 47 9.06 5.95 -2.70
CA MET A 47 10.34 5.88 -3.39
C MET A 47 10.23 6.18 -4.89
N TRP A 48 9.30 5.53 -5.61
CA TRP A 48 9.26 5.66 -7.07
C TRP A 48 8.08 6.46 -7.60
N ARG A 49 6.94 6.46 -6.89
CA ARG A 49 5.69 7.00 -7.44
C ARG A 49 5.61 8.50 -7.17
N PHE A 50 5.86 8.92 -5.94
CA PHE A 50 5.84 10.34 -5.60
C PHE A 50 6.85 11.15 -6.44
N PRO A 51 8.14 10.74 -6.55
CA PRO A 51 9.09 11.51 -7.35
C PRO A 51 8.70 11.56 -8.82
N TYR A 52 8.20 10.44 -9.36
CA TYR A 52 7.70 10.36 -10.74
C TYR A 52 6.52 11.33 -10.98
N LEU A 53 5.52 11.33 -10.10
CA LEU A 53 4.37 12.22 -10.21
C LEU A 53 4.75 13.68 -10.03
N CYS A 54 5.71 13.98 -9.15
CA CYS A 54 6.20 15.34 -8.93
C CYS A 54 6.74 15.94 -10.22
N TYR A 55 7.69 15.29 -10.90
CA TYR A 55 8.24 15.85 -12.13
C TYR A 55 7.20 15.89 -13.27
N LYS A 56 6.43 14.80 -13.46
CA LYS A 56 5.43 14.70 -14.55
C LYS A 56 4.38 15.80 -14.47
N ASN A 57 4.07 16.27 -13.27
CA ASN A 57 2.99 17.21 -13.00
C ASN A 57 3.49 18.62 -12.66
N GLY A 58 4.63 19.01 -13.23
CA GLY A 58 5.13 20.39 -13.15
C GLY A 58 6.19 20.62 -12.08
N GLY A 59 6.92 19.57 -11.70
CA GLY A 59 8.01 19.62 -10.73
C GLY A 59 7.54 20.18 -9.40
N GLY A 60 8.22 21.22 -8.90
CA GLY A 60 7.88 21.85 -7.63
C GLY A 60 6.46 22.41 -7.55
N ALA A 61 5.81 22.71 -8.68
CA ALA A 61 4.42 23.17 -8.69
C ALA A 61 3.45 22.09 -8.19
N PHE A 62 3.75 20.80 -8.39
CA PHE A 62 2.95 19.67 -7.92
C PHE A 62 2.79 19.64 -6.40
N LEU A 63 3.72 20.24 -5.65
CA LEU A 63 3.66 20.29 -4.20
C LEU A 63 2.46 21.11 -3.70
N ILE A 64 1.94 22.05 -4.50
CA ILE A 64 0.76 22.85 -4.14
C ILE A 64 -0.49 21.97 -3.99
N PRO A 65 -0.96 21.26 -5.04
CA PRO A 65 -2.11 20.37 -4.92
C PRO A 65 -1.82 19.22 -3.92
N TYR A 66 -0.60 18.69 -3.89
CA TYR A 66 -0.22 17.67 -2.91
C TYR A 66 -0.44 18.13 -1.46
N MET A 67 0.01 19.34 -1.10
CA MET A 67 -0.17 19.90 0.25
C MET A 67 -1.64 20.23 0.55
N ILE A 68 -2.42 20.63 -0.44
CA ILE A 68 -3.86 20.84 -0.27
C ILE A 68 -4.54 19.51 0.08
N PHE A 69 -4.29 18.44 -0.67
CA PHE A 69 -4.85 17.12 -0.38
C PHE A 69 -4.32 16.56 0.93
N LEU A 70 -3.06 16.81 1.28
CA LEU A 70 -2.48 16.41 2.56
C LEU A 70 -3.29 16.94 3.75
N PHE A 71 -3.53 18.26 3.78
CA PHE A 71 -4.20 18.87 4.93
C PHE A 71 -5.72 18.71 4.90
N THR A 72 -6.34 18.67 3.72
CA THR A 72 -7.81 18.57 3.59
C THR A 72 -8.32 17.13 3.58
N CYS A 73 -7.50 16.15 3.21
CA CYS A 73 -7.92 14.74 3.08
C CYS A 73 -7.00 13.79 3.85
N GLY A 74 -5.70 13.82 3.56
CA GLY A 74 -4.72 12.88 4.14
C GLY A 74 -4.74 12.86 5.66
N VAL A 75 -4.35 13.98 6.29
CA VAL A 75 -4.29 14.11 7.75
C VAL A 75 -5.66 13.87 8.41
N PRO A 76 -6.77 14.48 7.95
CA PRO A 76 -8.09 14.24 8.54
C PRO A 76 -8.53 12.78 8.48
N VAL A 77 -8.43 12.11 7.33
CA VAL A 77 -8.91 10.72 7.17
C VAL A 77 -8.00 9.75 7.92
N PHE A 78 -6.68 9.97 7.87
CA PHE A 78 -5.72 9.17 8.63
C PHE A 78 -6.02 9.19 10.13
N PHE A 79 -6.29 10.39 10.67
CA PHE A 79 -6.67 10.54 12.06
C PHE A 79 -8.04 9.91 12.36
N LEU A 80 -9.01 10.05 11.45
CA LEU A 80 -10.33 9.43 11.58
C LEU A 80 -10.23 7.91 11.72
N GLU A 81 -9.56 7.21 10.81
CA GLU A 81 -9.43 5.75 10.85
C GLU A 81 -8.68 5.28 12.10
N THR A 82 -7.59 5.96 12.46
CA THR A 82 -6.80 5.61 13.64
C THR A 82 -7.60 5.81 14.93
N ALA A 83 -8.31 6.92 15.06
CA ALA A 83 -9.16 7.21 16.21
C ALA A 83 -10.37 6.27 16.29
N LEU A 84 -10.97 5.93 15.14
CA LEU A 84 -12.08 4.98 15.03
C LEU A 84 -11.65 3.59 15.52
N GLY A 85 -10.49 3.12 15.06
CA GLY A 85 -9.89 1.87 15.50
C GLY A 85 -9.64 1.86 17.01
N GLN A 86 -8.95 2.88 17.53
CA GLN A 86 -8.61 2.99 18.95
C GLN A 86 -9.86 3.06 19.85
N PHE A 87 -10.86 3.84 19.45
CA PHE A 87 -12.11 4.00 20.19
C PHE A 87 -12.90 2.68 20.26
N THR A 88 -13.08 2.02 19.12
CA THR A 88 -13.92 0.82 19.05
C THR A 88 -13.20 -0.44 19.55
N SER A 89 -11.86 -0.46 19.51
CA SER A 89 -11.03 -1.63 19.78
C SER A 89 -11.42 -2.86 18.93
N GLU A 90 -11.87 -2.61 17.70
CA GLU A 90 -12.29 -3.62 16.73
C GLU A 90 -11.62 -3.42 15.36
N GLY A 91 -11.56 -4.49 14.57
CA GLY A 91 -11.10 -4.47 13.19
C GLY A 91 -12.06 -3.77 12.22
N GLY A 92 -11.64 -3.71 10.96
CA GLY A 92 -12.25 -2.86 9.92
C GLY A 92 -13.71 -3.14 9.56
N VAL A 93 -14.31 -4.26 9.95
CA VAL A 93 -15.74 -4.55 9.72
C VAL A 93 -16.57 -4.30 10.97
N THR A 94 -16.13 -4.85 12.10
CA THR A 94 -16.84 -4.77 13.38
C THR A 94 -16.88 -3.34 13.93
N CYS A 95 -15.89 -2.48 13.60
CA CYS A 95 -15.92 -1.06 13.96
C CYS A 95 -17.15 -0.35 13.35
N TRP A 96 -17.43 -0.56 12.06
CA TRP A 96 -18.59 0.02 11.38
C TRP A 96 -19.89 -0.57 11.88
N ARG A 97 -19.91 -1.87 12.24
CA ARG A 97 -21.08 -2.49 12.88
C ARG A 97 -21.46 -1.80 14.20
N LYS A 98 -20.48 -1.40 15.01
CA LYS A 98 -20.73 -0.68 16.27
C LYS A 98 -21.15 0.78 16.04
N ILE A 99 -20.52 1.44 15.07
CA ILE A 99 -20.71 2.88 14.83
C ILE A 99 -21.98 3.16 14.03
N SER A 100 -22.21 2.44 12.94
CA SER A 100 -23.37 2.60 12.07
C SER A 100 -23.64 1.31 11.29
N PRO A 101 -24.54 0.43 11.79
CA PRO A 101 -24.84 -0.85 11.15
C PRO A 101 -25.29 -0.75 9.67
N LEU A 102 -25.87 0.39 9.29
CA LEU A 102 -26.25 0.69 7.91
C LEU A 102 -25.03 0.80 6.97
N PHE A 103 -23.91 1.30 7.48
CA PHE A 103 -22.67 1.53 6.75
C PHE A 103 -21.64 0.42 6.98
N GLU A 104 -22.01 -0.72 7.58
CA GLU A 104 -21.11 -1.87 7.75
C GLU A 104 -20.56 -2.42 6.41
N GLY A 105 -21.21 -2.10 5.28
CA GLY A 105 -20.68 -2.30 3.92
C GLY A 105 -19.34 -1.60 3.64
N LEU A 106 -19.01 -0.50 4.34
CA LEU A 106 -17.68 0.12 4.30
C LEU A 106 -16.59 -0.85 4.72
N GLY A 107 -16.85 -1.60 5.78
CA GLY A 107 -15.94 -2.63 6.28
C GLY A 107 -15.70 -3.70 5.22
N TYR A 108 -16.75 -4.29 4.67
CA TYR A 108 -16.60 -5.30 3.62
C TYR A 108 -15.88 -4.76 2.38
N GLY A 109 -16.21 -3.54 1.92
CA GLY A 109 -15.55 -2.91 0.78
C GLY A 109 -14.05 -2.73 1.01
N THR A 110 -13.63 -2.21 2.17
CA THR A 110 -12.21 -2.05 2.50
C THR A 110 -11.48 -3.40 2.57
N GLN A 111 -12.10 -4.44 3.12
CA GLN A 111 -11.51 -5.79 3.16
C GLN A 111 -11.37 -6.44 1.77
N VAL A 112 -12.29 -6.15 0.84
CA VAL A 112 -12.14 -6.56 -0.57
C VAL A 112 -10.92 -5.86 -1.18
N ILE A 113 -10.76 -4.55 -0.98
CA ILE A 113 -9.59 -3.80 -1.49
C ILE A 113 -8.29 -4.39 -0.94
N VAL A 114 -8.21 -4.62 0.37
CA VAL A 114 -7.03 -5.20 1.03
C VAL A 114 -6.73 -6.61 0.52
N THR A 115 -7.76 -7.42 0.27
CA THR A 115 -7.58 -8.78 -0.27
C THR A 115 -6.98 -8.73 -1.68
N LEU A 116 -7.50 -7.85 -2.54
CA LEU A 116 -6.96 -7.67 -3.89
C LEU A 116 -5.52 -7.12 -3.85
N LEU A 117 -5.24 -6.18 -2.94
CA LEU A 117 -3.90 -5.64 -2.73
C LEU A 117 -2.91 -6.71 -2.27
N ASN A 118 -3.31 -7.58 -1.35
CA ASN A 118 -2.49 -8.71 -0.88
C ASN A 118 -2.08 -9.66 -2.02
N PHE A 119 -2.91 -9.82 -3.06
CA PHE A 119 -2.61 -10.69 -4.20
C PHE A 119 -1.51 -10.14 -5.10
N TYR A 120 -1.52 -8.83 -5.40
CA TYR A 120 -0.60 -8.25 -6.39
C TYR A 120 0.62 -7.57 -5.76
N TYR A 121 0.49 -6.92 -4.60
CA TYR A 121 1.59 -6.14 -4.03
C TYR A 121 2.80 -7.02 -3.66
N ILE A 122 2.55 -8.23 -3.17
CA ILE A 122 3.62 -9.21 -2.85
C ILE A 122 4.43 -9.66 -4.06
N ILE A 123 3.90 -9.55 -5.28
CA ILE A 123 4.63 -9.86 -6.52
C ILE A 123 5.85 -8.96 -6.67
N VAL A 124 5.75 -7.71 -6.23
CA VAL A 124 6.86 -6.76 -6.25
C VAL A 124 8.00 -7.17 -5.31
N LEU A 125 7.66 -7.76 -4.15
CA LEU A 125 8.66 -8.33 -3.24
C LEU A 125 9.34 -9.53 -3.89
N ALA A 126 8.60 -10.36 -4.61
CA ALA A 126 9.17 -11.49 -5.35
C ALA A 126 10.18 -11.01 -6.42
N TRP A 127 9.87 -9.94 -7.16
CA TRP A 127 10.84 -9.30 -8.06
C TRP A 127 12.05 -8.73 -7.31
N GLY A 128 11.84 -8.09 -6.16
CA GLY A 128 12.93 -7.60 -5.30
C GLY A 128 13.87 -8.72 -4.84
N ILE A 129 13.33 -9.85 -4.37
CA ILE A 129 14.10 -11.03 -3.96
C ILE A 129 14.84 -11.64 -5.16
N PHE A 130 14.19 -11.70 -6.32
CA PHE A 130 14.81 -12.19 -7.55
C PHE A 130 16.04 -11.35 -7.93
N TYR A 131 15.90 -10.03 -8.00
CA TYR A 131 17.02 -9.13 -8.29
C TYR A 131 18.10 -9.16 -7.20
N LEU A 132 17.72 -9.30 -5.94
CA LEU A 132 18.66 -9.45 -4.83
C LEU A 132 19.54 -10.70 -5.02
N SER A 133 18.97 -11.83 -5.47
CA SER A 133 19.73 -13.06 -5.73
C SER A 133 20.81 -12.87 -6.81
N TYR A 134 20.55 -12.02 -7.80
CA TYR A 134 21.49 -11.66 -8.87
C TYR A 134 22.48 -10.55 -8.48
N SER A 135 22.31 -9.92 -7.32
CA SER A 135 23.17 -8.82 -6.86
C SER A 135 24.44 -9.29 -6.16
N PHE A 136 24.58 -10.59 -5.86
CA PHE A 136 25.74 -11.16 -5.15
C PHE A 136 26.87 -11.61 -6.10
N SER A 137 26.78 -11.28 -7.39
CA SER A 137 27.83 -11.56 -8.39
C SER A 137 28.61 -10.28 -8.71
N TRP A 138 29.91 -10.39 -8.99
CA TRP A 138 30.76 -9.25 -9.35
C TRP A 138 30.29 -8.56 -10.63
N ASP A 139 30.01 -9.35 -11.66
CA ASP A 139 29.35 -8.90 -12.87
C ASP A 139 27.83 -9.04 -12.68
N LEU A 140 27.15 -7.91 -12.57
CA LEU A 140 25.69 -7.88 -12.46
C LEU A 140 25.06 -8.44 -13.74
N ALA A 141 24.04 -9.29 -13.60
CA ALA A 141 23.41 -9.96 -14.75
C ALA A 141 22.79 -9.00 -15.78
N TRP A 142 22.49 -7.76 -15.38
CA TRP A 142 21.94 -6.71 -16.24
C TRP A 142 22.99 -5.69 -16.73
N SER A 143 24.28 -5.89 -16.46
CA SER A 143 25.34 -4.98 -16.89
C SER A 143 25.89 -5.28 -18.30
N SER A 144 25.74 -6.52 -18.78
CA SER A 144 26.29 -6.97 -20.05
C SER A 144 25.24 -7.60 -20.97
N CYS A 145 25.55 -7.63 -22.27
CA CYS A 145 24.71 -8.29 -23.28
C CYS A 145 25.12 -9.75 -23.54
N ASN A 146 26.09 -10.29 -22.79
CA ASN A 146 26.63 -11.63 -23.00
C ASN A 146 25.91 -12.68 -22.14
N ASN A 147 24.58 -12.76 -22.24
CA ASN A 147 23.77 -13.73 -21.52
C ASN A 147 22.85 -14.51 -22.45
N THR A 148 22.37 -15.66 -21.98
CA THR A 148 21.51 -16.57 -22.75
C THR A 148 20.15 -15.99 -23.13
N TRP A 149 19.69 -14.94 -22.43
CA TRP A 149 18.42 -14.26 -22.70
C TRP A 149 18.56 -13.04 -23.61
N ASN A 150 19.78 -12.62 -23.93
CA ASN A 150 20.00 -11.42 -24.72
C ASN A 150 19.79 -11.67 -26.23
N THR A 151 19.36 -10.64 -26.94
CA THR A 151 19.23 -10.68 -28.41
C THR A 151 20.43 -10.03 -29.10
N GLU A 152 20.55 -10.25 -30.41
CA GLU A 152 21.55 -9.56 -31.25
C GLU A 152 21.39 -8.04 -31.25
N ASN A 153 20.21 -7.52 -30.89
CA ASN A 153 19.91 -6.09 -30.79
C ASN A 153 20.35 -5.46 -29.46
N CYS A 154 20.81 -6.28 -28.49
CA CYS A 154 21.28 -5.80 -27.20
C CYS A 154 22.57 -5.00 -27.35
N VAL A 155 22.59 -3.78 -26.80
CA VAL A 155 23.75 -2.89 -26.84
C VAL A 155 24.17 -2.44 -25.45
N GLU A 156 25.45 -2.62 -25.14
CA GLU A 156 26.10 -2.02 -23.98
C GLU A 156 26.42 -0.54 -24.23
N PHE A 157 25.46 0.34 -23.93
CA PHE A 157 25.58 1.80 -24.13
C PHE A 157 26.79 2.44 -23.40
N GLN A 158 27.36 1.76 -22.40
CA GLN A 158 28.46 2.24 -21.55
C GLN A 158 29.86 2.14 -22.21
N LYS A 159 30.07 1.23 -23.17
CA LYS A 159 31.41 0.95 -23.73
C LYS A 159 31.71 1.65 -25.06
N ARG A 160 30.89 2.60 -25.51
CA ARG A 160 31.04 3.19 -26.85
C ARG A 160 32.10 4.30 -26.89
N ASN A 161 33.21 4.02 -27.58
CA ASN A 161 33.97 5.02 -28.30
C ASN A 161 33.18 5.41 -29.57
N TYR A 162 32.97 6.70 -29.79
CA TYR A 162 32.26 7.31 -30.92
C TYR A 162 32.76 6.82 -32.29
N SER A 163 32.22 5.71 -32.83
CA SER A 163 32.42 5.30 -34.23
C SER A 163 31.50 4.11 -34.61
N PHE A 164 30.18 4.29 -34.62
CA PHE A 164 29.28 3.30 -35.21
C PHE A 164 28.06 3.94 -35.89
N ASN A 165 27.69 3.38 -37.06
CA ASN A 165 26.64 3.87 -37.96
C ASN A 165 25.28 4.08 -37.26
N SER A 166 24.72 5.27 -37.47
CA SER A 166 23.45 5.78 -36.92
C SER A 166 22.17 5.01 -37.31
N ILE A 167 22.30 3.95 -38.11
CA ILE A 167 21.17 3.12 -38.58
C ILE A 167 20.92 1.93 -37.64
N ALA A 168 21.96 1.43 -36.95
CA ALA A 168 21.84 0.32 -35.99
C ALA A 168 21.18 0.72 -34.65
N THR A 169 20.86 2.01 -34.46
CA THR A 169 20.35 2.58 -33.21
C THR A 169 18.83 2.64 -33.10
N LEU A 170 18.08 2.46 -34.19
CA LEU A 170 16.61 2.59 -34.17
C LEU A 170 15.90 1.44 -33.43
N ASN A 171 16.49 0.24 -33.40
CA ASN A 171 15.91 -0.95 -32.76
C ASN A 171 16.80 -1.51 -31.63
N ALA A 172 17.75 -0.72 -31.11
CA ALA A 172 18.70 -1.18 -30.10
C ALA A 172 18.04 -1.23 -28.70
N THR A 173 18.24 -2.33 -27.99
CA THR A 173 17.75 -2.56 -26.62
C THR A 173 18.90 -2.49 -25.61
N SER A 174 18.59 -2.16 -24.35
CA SER A 174 19.59 -2.15 -23.27
C SER A 174 19.64 -3.49 -22.54
N PRO A 175 20.79 -3.91 -21.99
CA PRO A 175 20.92 -5.17 -21.26
C PRO A 175 19.98 -5.23 -20.04
N VAL A 176 19.69 -4.09 -19.42
CA VAL A 176 18.76 -4.00 -18.27
C VAL A 176 17.31 -4.21 -18.69
N LEU A 177 16.90 -3.63 -19.82
CA LEU A 177 15.56 -3.83 -20.37
C LEU A 177 15.36 -5.30 -20.76
N GLU A 178 16.34 -5.90 -21.45
CA GLU A 178 16.26 -7.32 -21.81
C GLU A 178 16.32 -8.24 -20.59
N PHE A 179 17.08 -7.90 -19.54
CA PHE A 179 17.03 -8.64 -18.30
C PHE A 179 15.63 -8.60 -17.67
N TRP A 180 14.99 -7.43 -17.62
CA TRP A 180 13.64 -7.29 -17.09
C TRP A 180 12.60 -8.06 -17.92
N GLU A 181 12.55 -7.81 -19.23
CA GLU A 181 11.50 -8.36 -20.09
C GLU A 181 11.73 -9.84 -20.41
N ARG A 182 12.96 -10.26 -20.70
CA ARG A 182 13.25 -11.62 -21.21
C ARG A 182 13.70 -12.60 -20.14
N ARG A 183 14.38 -12.14 -19.08
CA ARG A 183 14.88 -13.04 -18.01
C ARG A 183 14.00 -13.03 -16.77
N ALA A 184 13.67 -11.85 -16.25
CA ALA A 184 12.89 -11.70 -15.03
C ALA A 184 11.42 -12.01 -15.30
N LEU A 185 10.77 -11.29 -16.22
CA LEU A 185 9.35 -11.48 -16.51
C LEU A 185 9.07 -12.59 -17.52
N ARG A 186 9.94 -12.77 -18.52
CA ARG A 186 9.67 -13.60 -19.71
C ARG A 186 8.37 -13.15 -20.39
N ILE A 187 8.23 -11.84 -20.59
CA ILE A 187 6.95 -11.22 -20.96
C ILE A 187 6.44 -11.74 -22.31
N SER A 188 5.17 -12.14 -22.33
CA SER A 188 4.46 -12.56 -23.55
C SER A 188 4.02 -11.34 -24.37
N PRO A 189 3.56 -11.54 -25.63
CA PRO A 189 3.05 -10.45 -26.46
C PRO A 189 1.77 -9.78 -25.95
N GLY A 190 1.03 -10.42 -25.04
CA GLY A 190 -0.25 -9.92 -24.56
C GLY A 190 -0.93 -10.82 -23.55
N ILE A 191 -1.98 -10.29 -22.92
CA ILE A 191 -2.73 -10.98 -21.86
C ILE A 191 -3.47 -12.25 -22.34
N ASP A 192 -3.77 -12.35 -23.64
CA ASP A 192 -4.37 -13.55 -24.25
C ASP A 192 -3.38 -14.75 -24.27
N HIS A 193 -2.08 -14.48 -24.13
CA HIS A 193 -1.02 -15.47 -24.18
C HIS A 193 -0.34 -15.60 -22.81
N MET A 194 -1.03 -16.20 -21.83
CA MET A 194 -0.51 -16.31 -20.47
C MET A 194 0.80 -17.12 -20.37
N GLY A 195 1.06 -18.04 -21.29
CA GLY A 195 2.34 -18.76 -21.39
C GLY A 195 2.63 -19.70 -20.22
N SER A 196 3.91 -19.93 -19.92
CA SER A 196 4.35 -20.82 -18.84
C SER A 196 4.57 -20.09 -17.51
N LEU A 197 4.59 -20.82 -16.39
CA LEU A 197 4.91 -20.27 -15.08
C LEU A 197 6.42 -20.06 -14.94
N ASN A 198 6.83 -18.86 -14.49
CA ASN A 198 8.23 -18.62 -14.14
C ASN A 198 8.55 -19.19 -12.75
N TRP A 199 9.12 -20.40 -12.72
CA TRP A 199 9.46 -21.12 -11.49
C TRP A 199 10.44 -20.39 -10.58
N ASP A 200 11.36 -19.60 -11.14
CA ASP A 200 12.32 -18.83 -10.34
C ASP A 200 11.61 -17.75 -9.53
N LEU A 201 10.67 -17.04 -10.16
CA LEU A 201 9.82 -16.06 -9.47
C LEU A 201 8.82 -16.74 -8.52
N ALA A 202 8.31 -17.93 -8.86
CA ALA A 202 7.43 -18.68 -7.97
C ALA A 202 8.13 -19.05 -6.67
N LEU A 203 9.41 -19.43 -6.73
CA LEU A 203 10.23 -19.64 -5.54
C LEU A 203 10.45 -18.34 -4.75
N CYS A 204 10.73 -17.22 -5.43
CA CYS A 204 10.86 -15.92 -4.78
C CYS A 204 9.57 -15.48 -4.09
N LEU A 205 8.42 -15.73 -4.70
CA LEU A 205 7.09 -15.47 -4.12
C LEU A 205 6.83 -16.37 -2.91
N PHE A 206 7.20 -17.65 -2.98
CA PHE A 206 7.12 -18.54 -1.83
C PHE A 206 7.96 -18.01 -0.65
N ILE A 207 9.20 -17.60 -0.91
CA ILE A 207 10.08 -16.99 0.10
C ILE A 207 9.44 -15.71 0.68
N ALA A 208 8.87 -14.84 -0.15
CA ALA A 208 8.19 -13.63 0.29
C ALA A 208 7.02 -13.93 1.24
N TRP A 209 6.19 -14.94 0.92
CA TRP A 209 5.09 -15.36 1.79
C TRP A 209 5.56 -16.00 3.09
N VAL A 210 6.64 -16.79 3.05
CA VAL A 210 7.25 -17.36 4.26
C VAL A 210 7.76 -16.24 5.18
N MET A 211 8.45 -15.24 4.62
CA MET A 211 8.89 -14.06 5.37
C MET A 211 7.69 -13.32 5.98
N CYS A 212 6.66 -13.02 5.18
CA CYS A 212 5.45 -12.34 5.64
C CYS A 212 4.76 -13.11 6.78
N TYR A 213 4.57 -14.42 6.62
CA TYR A 213 3.93 -15.28 7.62
C TYR A 213 4.64 -15.20 8.98
N PHE A 214 5.96 -15.40 9.01
CA PHE A 214 6.72 -15.35 10.27
C PHE A 214 6.79 -13.95 10.89
N CYS A 215 6.63 -12.88 10.10
CA CYS A 215 6.53 -11.54 10.65
C CYS A 215 5.26 -11.35 11.50
N ILE A 216 4.14 -11.97 11.13
CA ILE A 216 2.80 -11.71 11.71
C ILE A 216 2.15 -12.91 12.41
N TRP A 217 2.81 -14.06 12.46
CA TRP A 217 2.24 -15.29 13.03
C TRP A 217 1.69 -15.13 14.46
N LYS A 218 2.38 -14.37 15.33
CA LYS A 218 1.91 -14.02 16.70
C LYS A 218 1.20 -12.65 16.78
N GLY A 219 0.71 -12.16 15.64
CA GLY A 219 0.06 -10.86 15.49
C GLY A 219 0.96 -9.69 15.87
N VAL A 220 0.35 -8.62 16.38
CA VAL A 220 1.04 -7.37 16.74
C VAL A 220 2.24 -7.54 17.67
N LYS A 221 2.32 -8.64 18.44
CA LYS A 221 3.48 -8.96 19.28
C LYS A 221 4.73 -9.36 18.49
N SER A 222 4.56 -10.09 17.38
CA SER A 222 5.65 -10.41 16.46
C SER A 222 5.95 -9.23 15.56
N THR A 223 4.90 -8.65 14.97
CA THR A 223 4.99 -7.50 14.07
C THR A 223 5.76 -6.36 14.72
N GLY A 224 5.38 -5.98 15.94
CA GLY A 224 6.03 -4.90 16.68
C GLY A 224 7.54 -5.10 16.91
N LYS A 225 8.02 -6.35 16.94
CA LYS A 225 9.46 -6.62 17.09
C LYS A 225 10.21 -6.55 15.76
N VAL A 226 9.62 -7.09 14.69
CA VAL A 226 10.24 -7.12 13.37
C VAL A 226 10.44 -5.70 12.82
N VAL A 227 9.45 -4.82 13.02
CA VAL A 227 9.46 -3.43 12.48
C VAL A 227 10.59 -2.56 13.01
N TYR A 228 11.20 -2.90 14.15
CA TYR A 228 12.39 -2.17 14.61
C TYR A 228 13.53 -2.24 13.61
N PHE A 229 13.64 -3.34 12.86
CA PHE A 229 14.65 -3.48 11.83
C PHE A 229 14.09 -3.15 10.45
N THR A 230 12.96 -3.74 10.08
CA THR A 230 12.43 -3.63 8.71
C THR A 230 11.98 -2.21 8.37
N ALA A 231 11.44 -1.45 9.34
CA ALA A 231 11.00 -0.07 9.09
C ALA A 231 12.14 0.94 9.21
N THR A 232 13.21 0.66 9.95
CA THR A 232 14.32 1.62 10.17
C THR A 232 15.42 1.48 9.13
N PHE A 233 15.69 0.27 8.63
CA PHE A 233 16.72 0.02 7.63
C PHE A 233 16.53 0.80 6.33
N PRO A 234 15.31 0.92 5.75
CA PRO A 234 15.08 1.75 4.57
C PRO A 234 15.45 3.22 4.75
N TYR A 235 15.31 3.79 5.95
CA TYR A 235 15.74 5.17 6.21
C TYR A 235 17.25 5.31 6.20
N LEU A 236 17.96 4.39 6.85
CA LEU A 236 19.41 4.35 6.80
C LEU A 236 19.87 4.28 5.34
N MET A 237 19.24 3.40 4.56
CA MET A 237 19.55 3.24 3.15
C MET A 237 19.23 4.48 2.32
N LEU A 238 18.09 5.11 2.55
CA LEU A 238 17.70 6.33 1.86
C LEU A 238 18.68 7.48 2.14
N ILE A 239 19.20 7.60 3.37
CA ILE A 239 20.26 8.56 3.71
C ILE A 239 21.55 8.24 2.95
N VAL A 240 21.97 6.96 2.93
CA VAL A 240 23.18 6.53 2.21
C VAL A 240 23.06 6.80 0.71
N LEU A 241 21.92 6.46 0.11
CA LEU A 241 21.64 6.72 -1.31
C LEU A 241 21.51 8.20 -1.62
N LEU A 242 20.98 9.01 -0.71
CA LEU A 242 20.93 10.46 -0.86
C LEU A 242 22.34 11.06 -0.89
N ILE A 243 23.19 10.73 0.09
CA ILE A 243 24.58 11.21 0.14
C ILE A 243 25.32 10.76 -1.12
N ARG A 244 25.14 9.49 -1.53
CA ARG A 244 25.77 8.96 -2.73
C ARG A 244 25.27 9.67 -3.98
N GLY A 245 23.96 9.79 -4.15
CA GLY A 245 23.33 10.42 -5.31
C GLY A 245 23.76 11.88 -5.47
N LEU A 246 23.78 12.65 -4.39
CA LEU A 246 24.18 14.06 -4.40
C LEU A 246 25.67 14.29 -4.68
N THR A 247 26.52 13.28 -4.45
CA THR A 247 27.97 13.36 -4.73
C THR A 247 28.36 12.91 -6.14
N LEU A 248 27.41 12.37 -6.93
CA LEU A 248 27.65 11.97 -8.31
C LEU A 248 27.68 13.19 -9.26
N PRO A 249 28.48 13.14 -10.34
CA PRO A 249 28.46 14.18 -11.36
C PRO A 249 27.08 14.23 -12.03
N GLY A 250 26.63 15.43 -12.42
CA GLY A 250 25.32 15.59 -13.08
C GLY A 250 24.09 15.51 -12.16
N ALA A 251 24.25 15.26 -10.85
CA ALA A 251 23.14 15.19 -9.89
C ALA A 251 22.24 16.45 -9.90
N GLY A 252 22.84 17.63 -10.11
CA GLY A 252 22.11 18.90 -10.19
C GLY A 252 21.08 18.96 -11.33
N ILE A 253 21.34 18.29 -12.46
CA ILE A 253 20.41 18.21 -13.60
C ILE A 253 19.12 17.51 -13.16
N GLY A 254 19.27 16.41 -12.43
CA GLY A 254 18.13 15.66 -11.93
C GLY A 254 17.32 16.39 -10.86
N ILE A 255 17.99 17.09 -9.94
CA ILE A 255 17.31 17.90 -8.92
C ILE A 255 16.54 19.06 -9.56
N GLN A 256 17.14 19.72 -10.57
CA GLN A 256 16.46 20.75 -11.32
C GLN A 256 15.21 20.18 -12.00
N PHE A 257 15.32 19.01 -12.65
CA PHE A 257 14.18 18.37 -13.28
C PHE A 257 13.07 17.95 -12.30
N TYR A 258 13.45 17.57 -11.08
CA TYR A 258 12.51 17.21 -10.03
C TYR A 258 11.72 18.41 -9.47
N LEU A 259 12.38 19.57 -9.28
CA LEU A 259 11.78 20.69 -8.52
C LEU A 259 11.53 21.97 -9.32
N TYR A 260 12.01 22.08 -10.55
CA TYR A 260 11.77 23.29 -11.35
C TYR A 260 10.25 23.46 -11.56
N PRO A 261 9.64 24.57 -11.08
CA PRO A 261 8.20 24.70 -11.04
C PRO A 261 7.64 25.14 -12.40
N ASP A 262 6.79 24.32 -13.00
CA ASP A 262 5.93 24.70 -14.12
C ASP A 262 4.50 24.93 -13.65
N LEU A 263 4.17 26.19 -13.39
CA LEU A 263 2.85 26.59 -12.91
C LEU A 263 1.75 26.39 -13.96
N GLY A 264 2.09 26.28 -15.24
CA GLY A 264 1.12 26.03 -16.31
C GLY A 264 0.44 24.66 -16.15
N ARG A 265 1.15 23.68 -15.58
CA ARG A 265 0.61 22.34 -15.31
C ARG A 265 -0.54 22.35 -14.29
N LEU A 266 -0.64 23.34 -13.41
CA LEU A 266 -1.73 23.43 -12.43
C LEU A 266 -3.12 23.65 -13.05
N ALA A 267 -3.17 24.13 -14.31
CA ALA A 267 -4.40 24.26 -15.06
C ALA A 267 -4.93 22.90 -15.57
N ASP A 268 -4.07 21.88 -15.64
CA ASP A 268 -4.46 20.52 -16.01
C ASP A 268 -5.08 19.82 -14.79
N PRO A 269 -6.37 19.46 -14.81
CA PRO A 269 -6.99 18.84 -13.65
C PRO A 269 -6.48 17.40 -13.39
N GLN A 270 -5.77 16.76 -14.33
CA GLN A 270 -5.05 15.51 -14.08
C GLN A 270 -4.00 15.67 -12.96
N VAL A 271 -3.37 16.84 -12.85
CA VAL A 271 -2.38 17.14 -11.80
C VAL A 271 -3.00 17.03 -10.40
N TRP A 272 -4.23 17.49 -10.24
CA TRP A 272 -4.98 17.42 -9.00
C TRP A 272 -5.42 15.98 -8.68
N MET A 273 -5.80 15.19 -9.70
CA MET A 273 -6.10 13.77 -9.50
C MET A 273 -4.87 12.97 -9.07
N ASP A 274 -3.74 13.18 -9.75
CA ASP A 274 -2.49 12.49 -9.43
C ASP A 274 -2.04 12.85 -8.00
N ALA A 275 -2.20 14.12 -7.58
CA ALA A 275 -1.91 14.56 -6.22
C ALA A 275 -2.83 13.92 -5.17
N GLY A 276 -4.16 13.94 -5.40
CA GLY A 276 -5.13 13.35 -4.50
C GLY A 276 -4.92 11.85 -4.36
N THR A 277 -4.87 11.12 -5.48
CA THR A 277 -4.64 9.68 -5.45
C THR A 277 -3.31 9.32 -4.79
N GLN A 278 -2.24 10.08 -5.04
CA GLN A 278 -0.95 9.86 -4.36
C GLN A 278 -1.06 9.97 -2.83
N ILE A 279 -1.80 10.96 -2.30
CA ILE A 279 -2.02 11.08 -0.86
C ILE A 279 -2.79 9.86 -0.33
N PHE A 280 -3.89 9.47 -0.97
CA PHE A 280 -4.69 8.33 -0.53
C PHE A 280 -3.90 7.02 -0.49
N PHE A 281 -3.14 6.76 -1.55
CA PHE A 281 -2.29 5.59 -1.63
C PHE A 281 -1.13 5.62 -0.65
N SER A 282 -0.39 6.73 -0.61
CA SER A 282 0.81 6.83 0.23
C SER A 282 0.48 6.80 1.72
N TYR A 283 -0.71 7.22 2.12
CA TYR A 283 -1.11 7.21 3.53
C TYR A 283 -1.83 5.91 3.92
N ALA A 284 -2.06 5.01 2.97
CA ALA A 284 -2.81 3.77 3.16
C ALA A 284 -4.21 4.01 3.80
N ILE A 285 -4.83 5.15 3.48
CA ILE A 285 -6.13 5.53 4.03
C ILE A 285 -7.28 4.90 3.25
N CYS A 286 -8.40 4.66 3.93
CA CYS A 286 -9.58 3.97 3.40
C CYS A 286 -9.30 2.52 2.98
N LEU A 287 -8.28 1.90 3.57
CA LEU A 287 -7.97 0.47 3.46
C LEU A 287 -8.40 -0.32 4.70
N GLY A 288 -8.77 0.35 5.80
CA GLY A 288 -9.06 -0.30 7.07
C GLY A 288 -7.82 -0.77 7.85
N SER A 289 -6.62 -0.69 7.26
CA SER A 289 -5.36 -1.04 7.92
C SER A 289 -5.05 -0.15 9.11
N LEU A 290 -5.26 1.17 8.99
CA LEU A 290 -5.07 2.11 10.10
C LEU A 290 -6.09 1.88 11.23
N THR A 291 -7.32 1.52 10.87
CA THR A 291 -8.35 1.11 11.84
C THR A 291 -7.89 -0.14 12.60
N ALA A 292 -7.39 -1.16 11.90
CA ALA A 292 -6.88 -2.38 12.52
C ALA A 292 -5.68 -2.08 13.45
N LEU A 293 -4.65 -1.36 12.98
CA LEU A 293 -3.48 -1.02 13.80
C LEU A 293 -3.83 -0.15 15.01
N GLY A 294 -4.71 0.85 14.82
CA GLY A 294 -5.21 1.72 15.88
C GLY A 294 -6.01 0.98 16.94
N SER A 295 -6.73 -0.07 16.56
CA SER A 295 -7.54 -0.87 17.50
C SER A 295 -6.73 -1.66 18.54
N TYR A 296 -5.43 -1.85 18.33
CA TYR A 296 -4.53 -2.48 19.30
C TYR A 296 -3.88 -1.47 20.25
N ASN A 297 -4.15 -0.17 20.08
CA ASN A 297 -3.68 0.87 21.00
C ASN A 297 -4.42 0.81 22.33
N LYS A 298 -3.79 1.39 23.35
CA LYS A 298 -4.47 1.70 24.60
C LYS A 298 -5.50 2.81 24.34
N TYR A 299 -6.64 2.71 25.00
CA TYR A 299 -7.74 3.68 24.86
C TYR A 299 -7.28 5.14 25.07
N ASN A 300 -6.40 5.36 26.04
CA ASN A 300 -5.87 6.67 26.40
C ASN A 300 -4.61 7.12 25.64
N ASN A 301 -4.21 6.40 24.58
CA ASN A 301 -3.06 6.82 23.78
C ASN A 301 -3.41 8.09 22.99
N ASN A 302 -2.49 9.06 22.95
CA ASN A 302 -2.68 10.28 22.18
C ASN A 302 -2.47 10.02 20.67
N CYS A 303 -3.50 9.44 20.04
CA CYS A 303 -3.50 9.13 18.61
C CYS A 303 -3.44 10.38 17.72
N TYR A 304 -3.93 11.54 18.18
CA TYR A 304 -3.87 12.78 17.40
C TYR A 304 -2.43 13.23 17.12
N ARG A 305 -1.59 13.29 18.17
CA ARG A 305 -0.17 13.65 18.01
C ARG A 305 0.58 12.63 17.17
N ASP A 306 0.27 11.34 17.37
CA ASP A 306 0.89 10.25 16.63
C ASP A 306 0.57 10.36 15.13
N CYS A 307 -0.70 10.59 14.79
CA CYS A 307 -1.15 10.76 13.41
C CYS A 307 -0.46 11.95 12.74
N LEU A 308 -0.39 13.11 13.40
CA LEU A 308 0.30 14.28 12.85
C LEU A 308 1.79 14.02 12.58
N ALA A 309 2.49 13.39 13.52
CA ALA A 309 3.90 13.06 13.37
C ALA A 309 4.13 12.07 12.22
N LEU A 310 3.30 11.02 12.14
CA LEU A 310 3.36 10.01 11.06
C LEU A 310 3.03 10.61 9.69
N CYS A 311 2.06 11.51 9.62
CA CYS A 311 1.71 12.20 8.39
C CYS A 311 2.87 13.09 7.89
N ILE A 312 3.53 13.83 8.79
CA ILE A 312 4.70 14.65 8.43
C ILE A 312 5.86 13.75 8.00
N LEU A 313 6.11 12.67 8.74
CA LEU A 313 7.14 11.68 8.43
C LEU A 313 6.94 11.08 7.03
N ASN A 314 5.71 10.69 6.69
CA ASN A 314 5.40 10.10 5.39
C ASN A 314 5.70 11.04 4.22
N SER A 315 5.14 12.25 4.24
CA SER A 315 5.38 13.26 3.20
C SER A 315 6.83 13.73 3.16
N GLY A 316 7.47 13.90 4.32
CA GLY A 316 8.88 14.23 4.42
C GLY A 316 9.76 13.17 3.76
N THR A 317 9.51 11.89 4.04
CA THR A 317 10.24 10.78 3.41
C THR A 317 10.05 10.75 1.91
N SER A 318 8.82 10.93 1.39
CA SER A 318 8.57 11.04 -0.06
C SER A 318 9.38 12.16 -0.71
N PHE A 319 9.42 13.33 -0.06
CA PHE A 319 10.16 14.48 -0.57
C PHE A 319 11.66 14.21 -0.65
N VAL A 320 12.24 13.62 0.41
CA VAL A 320 13.67 13.26 0.48
C VAL A 320 14.01 12.11 -0.48
N ALA A 321 13.14 11.11 -0.60
CA ALA A 321 13.28 10.03 -1.57
C ALA A 321 13.39 10.57 -3.00
N GLY A 322 12.64 11.63 -3.32
CA GLY A 322 12.74 12.31 -4.61
C GLY A 322 14.13 12.85 -4.91
N PHE A 323 14.81 13.46 -3.93
CA PHE A 323 16.21 13.87 -4.11
C PHE A 323 17.14 12.69 -4.35
N ALA A 324 16.98 11.60 -3.59
CA ALA A 324 17.83 10.41 -3.73
C ALA A 324 17.67 9.78 -5.14
N ILE A 325 16.44 9.63 -5.62
CA ILE A 325 16.17 9.04 -6.94
C ILE A 325 16.60 9.98 -8.08
N PHE A 326 16.19 11.24 -8.05
CA PHE A 326 16.47 12.17 -9.15
C PHE A 326 17.93 12.55 -9.25
N SER A 327 18.68 12.60 -8.15
CA SER A 327 20.14 12.81 -8.22
C SER A 327 20.84 11.67 -8.96
N ILE A 328 20.43 10.42 -8.73
CA ILE A 328 20.96 9.24 -9.44
C ILE A 328 20.53 9.23 -10.91
N LEU A 329 19.27 9.59 -11.22
CA LEU A 329 18.82 9.73 -12.62
C LEU A 329 19.53 10.86 -13.36
N GLY A 330 19.83 11.97 -12.67
CA GLY A 330 20.61 13.08 -13.22
C GLY A 330 22.03 12.66 -13.59
N PHE A 331 22.67 11.86 -12.73
CA PHE A 331 23.96 11.23 -13.04
C PHE A 331 23.87 10.33 -14.28
N MET A 332 22.85 9.48 -14.35
CA MET A 332 22.65 8.59 -15.50
C MET A 332 22.44 9.37 -16.82
N ALA A 333 21.65 10.44 -16.79
CA ALA A 333 21.43 11.33 -17.93
C ALA A 333 22.73 12.02 -18.37
N TYR A 334 23.54 12.47 -17.40
CA TYR A 334 24.84 13.10 -17.65
C TYR A 334 25.85 12.13 -18.30
N GLU A 335 26.02 10.93 -17.75
CA GLU A 335 26.96 9.92 -18.27
C GLU A 335 26.55 9.41 -19.66
N GLN A 336 25.26 9.29 -19.94
CA GLN A 336 24.75 8.82 -21.24
C GLN A 336 24.57 9.95 -22.26
N ASN A 337 24.69 11.21 -21.83
CA ASN A 337 24.42 12.39 -22.63
C ASN A 337 23.03 12.35 -23.30
N VAL A 338 22.01 11.92 -22.54
CA VAL A 338 20.61 11.86 -22.97
C VAL A 338 19.72 12.75 -22.09
N PRO A 339 18.60 13.27 -22.60
CA PRO A 339 17.63 13.99 -21.79
C PRO A 339 17.12 13.11 -20.64
N ILE A 340 17.00 13.69 -19.44
CA ILE A 340 16.54 12.94 -18.26
C ILE A 340 15.11 12.37 -18.42
N ALA A 341 14.27 13.00 -19.25
CA ALA A 341 12.93 12.50 -19.56
C ALA A 341 12.93 11.12 -20.23
N GLU A 342 14.00 10.75 -20.95
CA GLU A 342 14.14 9.44 -21.62
C GLU A 342 14.63 8.33 -20.68
N VAL A 343 15.12 8.68 -19.49
CA VAL A 343 15.59 7.71 -18.47
C VAL A 343 14.62 7.58 -17.29
N ALA A 344 13.64 8.48 -17.19
CA ALA A 344 12.64 8.49 -16.14
C ALA A 344 11.45 7.57 -16.49
N GLU A 345 11.59 6.30 -16.12
CA GLU A 345 10.54 5.29 -16.29
C GLU A 345 9.41 5.43 -15.24
N SER A 346 8.21 4.97 -15.59
CA SER A 346 7.07 4.97 -14.67
C SER A 346 6.88 3.63 -13.94
N GLY A 347 6.33 3.69 -12.72
CA GLY A 347 5.96 2.48 -11.97
C GLY A 347 7.14 1.55 -11.67
N PRO A 348 6.99 0.22 -11.80
CA PRO A 348 8.06 -0.75 -11.54
C PRO A 348 9.31 -0.53 -12.41
N GLY A 349 9.17 0.05 -13.60
CA GLY A 349 10.30 0.33 -14.49
C GLY A 349 11.35 1.24 -13.85
N LEU A 350 10.94 2.16 -12.96
CA LEU A 350 11.89 3.04 -12.29
C LEU A 350 12.88 2.27 -11.39
N ALA A 351 12.38 1.27 -10.65
CA ALA A 351 13.19 0.49 -9.72
C ALA A 351 13.86 -0.74 -10.35
N PHE A 352 13.25 -1.35 -11.35
CA PHE A 352 13.75 -2.59 -11.97
C PHE A 352 14.46 -2.37 -13.31
N ILE A 353 14.40 -1.15 -13.87
CA ILE A 353 15.09 -0.78 -15.12
C ILE A 353 16.00 0.44 -14.91
N ALA A 354 15.46 1.59 -14.53
CA ALA A 354 16.24 2.82 -14.46
C ALA A 354 17.32 2.76 -13.36
N TYR A 355 16.94 2.32 -12.16
CA TYR A 355 17.87 2.24 -11.04
C TYR A 355 19.00 1.21 -11.22
N PRO A 356 18.74 -0.05 -11.66
CA PRO A 356 19.80 -1.03 -11.88
C PRO A 356 20.76 -0.60 -13.00
N ARG A 357 20.25 0.15 -13.99
CA ARG A 357 21.06 0.78 -15.03
C ARG A 357 22.02 1.81 -14.46
N ALA A 358 21.54 2.69 -13.57
CA ALA A 358 22.38 3.68 -12.90
C ALA A 358 23.41 3.05 -11.94
N VAL A 359 23.02 2.03 -11.18
CA VAL A 359 23.92 1.30 -10.26
C VAL A 359 25.06 0.62 -11.01
N SER A 360 24.80 0.08 -12.20
CA SER A 360 25.82 -0.58 -13.02
C SER A 360 26.94 0.37 -13.46
N MET A 361 26.73 1.69 -13.37
CA MET A 361 27.72 2.73 -13.69
C MET A 361 28.53 3.19 -12.47
N MET A 362 28.12 2.79 -11.27
CA MET A 362 28.79 3.21 -10.03
C MET A 362 29.97 2.30 -9.71
N PRO A 363 31.01 2.78 -9.01
CA PRO A 363 32.05 1.92 -8.47
C PRO A 363 31.45 0.94 -7.47
N TYR A 364 31.91 -0.32 -7.53
CA TYR A 364 31.38 -1.45 -6.76
C TYR A 364 29.87 -1.70 -6.94
N PRO A 365 29.37 -1.91 -8.18
CA PRO A 365 27.94 -2.08 -8.45
C PRO A 365 27.21 -3.12 -7.58
N PRO A 366 27.79 -4.30 -7.26
CA PRO A 366 27.11 -5.33 -6.47
C PRO A 366 26.68 -4.85 -5.08
N LEU A 367 27.49 -4.02 -4.43
CA LEU A 367 27.17 -3.47 -3.10
C LEU A 367 25.91 -2.60 -3.17
N TRP A 368 25.86 -1.65 -4.10
CA TRP A 368 24.73 -0.73 -4.25
C TRP A 368 23.46 -1.46 -4.71
N ALA A 369 23.59 -2.46 -5.59
CA ALA A 369 22.48 -3.29 -6.02
C ALA A 369 21.88 -4.08 -4.84
N ALA A 370 22.72 -4.80 -4.08
CA ALA A 370 22.26 -5.59 -2.95
C ALA A 370 21.57 -4.72 -1.89
N LEU A 371 22.18 -3.59 -1.51
CA LEU A 371 21.60 -2.68 -0.54
C LEU A 371 20.25 -2.08 -0.99
N PHE A 372 20.14 -1.73 -2.28
CA PHE A 372 18.90 -1.21 -2.84
C PHE A 372 17.78 -2.24 -2.87
N PHE A 373 18.07 -3.47 -3.31
CA PHE A 373 17.04 -4.51 -3.37
C PHE A 373 16.66 -5.04 -1.98
N ILE A 374 17.57 -5.05 -1.00
CA ILE A 374 17.20 -5.30 0.41
C ILE A 374 16.23 -4.22 0.91
N MET A 375 16.49 -2.94 0.60
CA MET A 375 15.59 -1.85 0.94
C MET A 375 14.21 -2.01 0.28
N ILE A 376 14.14 -2.37 -1.01
CA ILE A 376 12.86 -2.67 -1.70
C ILE A 376 12.13 -3.80 -1.00
N VAL A 377 12.82 -4.89 -0.65
CA VAL A 377 12.20 -6.03 0.03
C VAL A 377 11.63 -5.62 1.39
N PHE A 378 12.34 -4.83 2.20
CA PHE A 378 11.81 -4.39 3.50
C PHE A 378 10.68 -3.37 3.40
N LEU A 379 10.77 -2.38 2.50
CA LEU A 379 9.67 -1.44 2.24
C LEU A 379 8.41 -2.17 1.75
N GLY A 380 8.59 -3.19 0.92
CA GLY A 380 7.49 -4.04 0.48
C GLY A 380 6.94 -4.91 1.62
N LEU A 381 7.82 -5.52 2.41
CA LEU A 381 7.44 -6.43 3.50
C LEU A 381 6.59 -5.74 4.55
N ASP A 382 6.95 -4.51 4.93
CA ASP A 382 6.24 -3.75 5.95
C ASP A 382 4.79 -3.43 5.55
N SER A 383 4.59 -2.90 4.33
CA SER A 383 3.24 -2.64 3.83
C SER A 383 2.44 -3.94 3.65
N GLN A 384 3.07 -5.00 3.14
CA GLN A 384 2.40 -6.28 2.89
C GLN A 384 1.88 -6.91 4.17
N PHE A 385 2.70 -6.99 5.22
CA PHE A 385 2.27 -7.68 6.43
C PHE A 385 1.17 -6.90 7.16
N VAL A 386 1.14 -5.55 7.07
CA VAL A 386 0.06 -4.75 7.64
C VAL A 386 -1.26 -4.99 6.90
N CYS A 387 -1.21 -5.15 5.58
CA CYS A 387 -2.40 -5.48 4.78
C CYS A 387 -2.95 -6.87 5.16
N VAL A 388 -2.08 -7.86 5.34
CA VAL A 388 -2.50 -9.19 5.81
C VAL A 388 -3.03 -9.13 7.25
N GLU A 389 -2.37 -8.39 8.14
CA GLU A 389 -2.80 -8.21 9.53
C GLU A 389 -4.18 -7.54 9.61
N SER A 390 -4.44 -6.54 8.76
CA SER A 390 -5.75 -5.87 8.64
C SER A 390 -6.87 -6.86 8.31
N LEU A 391 -6.64 -7.69 7.28
CA LEU A 391 -7.60 -8.73 6.86
C LEU A 391 -7.83 -9.78 7.94
N VAL A 392 -6.74 -10.27 8.55
CA VAL A 392 -6.83 -11.26 9.62
C VAL A 392 -7.56 -10.69 10.83
N THR A 393 -7.25 -9.46 11.23
CA THR A 393 -7.91 -8.78 12.36
C THR A 393 -9.40 -8.63 12.13
N ALA A 394 -9.83 -8.17 10.94
CA ALA A 394 -11.24 -8.01 10.63
C ALA A 394 -12.03 -9.32 10.75
N ILE A 395 -11.49 -10.43 10.23
CA ILE A 395 -12.16 -11.73 10.25
C ILE A 395 -12.13 -12.37 11.66
N VAL A 396 -11.01 -12.25 12.37
CA VAL A 396 -10.87 -12.73 13.76
C VAL A 396 -11.86 -12.00 14.68
N ASP A 397 -12.07 -10.70 14.48
CA ASP A 397 -13.01 -9.91 15.28
C ASP A 397 -14.48 -10.15 14.91
N MET A 398 -14.78 -10.56 13.67
CA MET A 398 -16.12 -10.99 13.29
C MET A 398 -16.52 -12.34 13.92
N TYR A 399 -15.55 -13.26 14.05
CA TYR A 399 -15.78 -14.62 14.56
C TYR A 399 -14.81 -14.98 15.71
N PRO A 400 -14.82 -14.24 16.83
CA PRO A 400 -13.82 -14.38 17.88
C PRO A 400 -13.89 -15.76 18.55
N ALA A 401 -15.09 -16.32 18.72
CA ALA A 401 -15.31 -17.64 19.31
C ALA A 401 -14.64 -18.79 18.54
N VAL A 402 -14.34 -18.59 17.25
CA VAL A 402 -13.70 -19.59 16.37
C VAL A 402 -12.19 -19.36 16.31
N PHE A 403 -11.75 -18.12 16.05
CA PHE A 403 -10.36 -17.83 15.72
C PHE A 403 -9.49 -17.40 16.91
N ARG A 404 -10.07 -16.87 18.00
CA ARG A 404 -9.34 -16.54 19.23
C ARG A 404 -9.20 -17.76 20.14
N ARG A 405 -8.81 -18.88 19.54
CA ARG A 405 -8.42 -20.11 20.24
C ARG A 405 -6.99 -20.44 19.88
N LYS A 406 -6.35 -21.25 20.74
CA LYS A 406 -4.96 -21.65 20.60
C LYS A 406 -4.65 -22.12 19.17
N ASN A 407 -3.65 -21.52 18.54
CA ASN A 407 -3.16 -21.82 17.19
C ASN A 407 -4.17 -21.63 16.02
N ARG A 408 -5.44 -21.26 16.26
CA ARG A 408 -6.44 -21.10 15.20
C ARG A 408 -6.19 -19.86 14.35
N ARG A 409 -5.74 -18.76 14.96
CA ARG A 409 -5.29 -17.56 14.25
C ARG A 409 -4.13 -17.86 13.30
N GLU A 410 -3.12 -18.60 13.79
CA GLU A 410 -1.94 -18.98 13.01
C GLU A 410 -2.31 -19.87 11.82
N LEU A 411 -3.18 -20.86 12.04
CA LEU A 411 -3.70 -21.70 10.97
C LEU A 411 -4.52 -20.88 9.94
N PHE A 412 -5.35 -19.96 10.41
CA PHE A 412 -6.13 -19.10 9.53
C PHE A 412 -5.23 -18.19 8.68
N LEU A 413 -4.22 -17.58 9.31
CA LEU A 413 -3.20 -16.81 8.60
C LEU A 413 -2.49 -17.66 7.53
N LEU A 414 -2.11 -18.89 7.85
CA LEU A 414 -1.47 -19.81 6.90
C LEU A 414 -2.38 -20.07 5.68
N VAL A 415 -3.68 -20.26 5.91
CA VAL A 415 -4.67 -20.43 4.84
C VAL A 415 -4.77 -19.17 3.97
N VAL A 416 -4.85 -17.99 4.60
CA VAL A 416 -4.91 -16.69 3.86
C VAL A 416 -3.64 -16.50 3.02
N SER A 417 -2.46 -16.76 3.58
CA SER A 417 -1.19 -16.68 2.87
C SER A 417 -1.10 -17.69 1.73
N PHE A 418 -1.55 -18.93 1.94
CA PHE A 418 -1.53 -19.98 0.93
C PHE A 418 -2.48 -19.68 -0.25
N VAL A 419 -3.71 -19.23 0.03
CA VAL A 419 -4.66 -18.82 -1.02
C VAL A 419 -4.11 -17.63 -1.80
N SER A 420 -3.52 -16.65 -1.11
CA SER A 420 -2.93 -15.47 -1.74
C SER A 420 -1.69 -15.82 -2.58
N PHE A 421 -0.88 -16.80 -2.14
CA PHE A 421 0.21 -17.37 -2.92
C PHE A 421 -0.30 -17.99 -4.23
N LEU A 422 -1.34 -18.82 -4.17
CA LEU A 422 -1.93 -19.44 -5.37
C LEU A 422 -2.46 -18.41 -6.36
N MET A 423 -3.14 -17.36 -5.88
CA MET A 423 -3.60 -16.26 -6.73
C MET A 423 -2.42 -15.50 -7.36
N GLY A 424 -1.35 -15.28 -6.59
CA GLY A 424 -0.13 -14.62 -7.07
C GLY A 424 0.57 -15.37 -8.20
N LEU A 425 0.49 -16.70 -8.27
CA LEU A 425 1.11 -17.49 -9.35
C LEU A 425 0.63 -17.09 -10.75
N ILE A 426 -0.62 -16.63 -10.89
CA ILE A 426 -1.18 -16.15 -12.16
C ILE A 426 -0.40 -14.93 -12.68
N MET A 427 0.06 -14.06 -11.77
CA MET A 427 0.84 -12.86 -12.10
C MET A 427 2.32 -13.17 -12.38
N LEU A 428 2.76 -14.40 -12.16
CA LEU A 428 4.13 -14.87 -12.43
C LEU A 428 4.25 -15.70 -13.71
N MET A 429 3.16 -15.83 -14.46
CA MET A 429 3.20 -16.39 -15.81
C MET A 429 3.78 -15.35 -16.79
N GLU A 430 4.12 -15.77 -18.01
CA GLU A 430 4.67 -14.88 -19.05
C GLU A 430 3.72 -13.71 -19.39
N GLY A 431 2.40 -13.92 -19.37
CA GLY A 431 1.38 -12.86 -19.48
C GLY A 431 1.03 -12.15 -18.17
N GLY A 432 1.67 -12.53 -17.06
CA GLY A 432 1.32 -12.12 -15.71
C GLY A 432 1.50 -10.64 -15.42
N MET A 433 2.44 -9.96 -16.12
CA MET A 433 2.64 -8.51 -15.97
C MET A 433 1.39 -7.70 -16.36
N TYR A 434 0.65 -8.13 -17.39
CA TYR A 434 -0.60 -7.49 -17.79
C TYR A 434 -1.70 -7.67 -16.74
N VAL A 435 -1.76 -8.85 -16.12
CA VAL A 435 -2.70 -9.12 -15.01
C VAL A 435 -2.33 -8.28 -13.79
N PHE A 436 -1.04 -8.22 -13.42
CA PHE A 436 -0.53 -7.38 -12.35
C PHE A 436 -0.96 -5.91 -12.53
N GLN A 437 -0.84 -5.37 -13.74
CA GLN A 437 -1.23 -4.00 -14.02
C GLN A 437 -2.74 -3.76 -13.96
N LEU A 438 -3.58 -4.73 -14.35
CA LEU A 438 -5.02 -4.61 -14.16
C LEU A 438 -5.38 -4.48 -12.68
N PHE A 439 -4.71 -5.26 -11.82
CA PHE A 439 -4.89 -5.15 -10.37
C PHE A 439 -4.42 -3.80 -9.83
N ASP A 440 -3.19 -3.39 -10.16
CA ASP A 440 -2.61 -2.13 -9.68
C ASP A 440 -3.39 -0.90 -10.16
N TYR A 441 -3.90 -0.93 -11.40
CA TYR A 441 -4.62 0.21 -11.97
C TYR A 441 -6.09 0.29 -11.54
N TYR A 442 -6.79 -0.84 -11.40
CA TYR A 442 -8.24 -0.84 -11.13
C TYR A 442 -8.65 -1.31 -9.73
N ALA A 443 -8.04 -2.38 -9.19
CA ALA A 443 -8.56 -3.10 -8.02
C ALA A 443 -8.41 -2.32 -6.72
N ALA A 444 -7.18 -1.94 -6.39
CA ALA A 444 -6.88 -0.99 -5.33
C ALA A 444 -6.54 0.32 -6.01
N SER A 445 -7.47 0.91 -6.76
CA SER A 445 -7.24 2.14 -7.52
C SER A 445 -7.56 3.38 -6.68
N GLY A 446 -7.01 4.53 -7.10
CA GLY A 446 -7.32 5.82 -6.47
C GLY A 446 -8.82 6.11 -6.50
N MET A 447 -9.53 5.61 -7.52
CA MET A 447 -10.98 5.68 -7.63
C MET A 447 -11.72 4.99 -6.50
N CYS A 448 -11.33 3.75 -6.20
CA CYS A 448 -11.95 2.97 -5.15
C CYS A 448 -11.73 3.66 -3.80
N LEU A 449 -10.50 4.11 -3.52
CA LEU A 449 -10.17 4.79 -2.26
C LEU A 449 -10.93 6.11 -2.09
N LEU A 450 -11.01 6.92 -3.15
CA LEU A 450 -11.80 8.17 -3.14
C LEU A 450 -13.28 7.87 -2.87
N PHE A 451 -13.84 6.84 -3.50
CA PHE A 451 -15.23 6.43 -3.27
C PHE A 451 -15.46 6.01 -1.81
N MET A 452 -14.59 5.17 -1.25
CA MET A 452 -14.66 4.76 0.15
C MET A 452 -14.59 5.96 1.10
N SER A 453 -13.69 6.92 0.82
CA SER A 453 -13.51 8.13 1.64
C SER A 453 -14.75 9.00 1.73
N ILE A 454 -15.50 9.13 0.62
CA ILE A 454 -16.76 9.88 0.59
C ILE A 454 -17.75 9.27 1.59
N PHE A 455 -17.97 7.96 1.54
CA PHE A 455 -18.94 7.30 2.42
C PHE A 455 -18.46 7.22 3.88
N GLU A 456 -17.17 7.01 4.11
CA GLU A 456 -16.56 7.01 5.44
C GLU A 456 -16.73 8.36 6.15
N THR A 457 -16.36 9.45 5.48
CA THR A 457 -16.50 10.81 6.04
C THR A 457 -17.95 11.21 6.21
N VAL A 458 -18.83 10.89 5.26
CA VAL A 458 -20.27 11.12 5.38
C VAL A 458 -20.88 10.35 6.56
N CYS A 459 -20.48 9.08 6.74
CA CYS A 459 -20.96 8.26 7.86
C CYS A 459 -20.57 8.87 9.21
N ILE A 460 -19.29 9.18 9.41
CA ILE A 460 -18.83 9.73 10.69
C ILE A 460 -19.36 11.15 10.93
N ALA A 461 -19.25 12.03 9.94
CA ALA A 461 -19.54 13.44 10.14
C ALA A 461 -21.04 13.75 10.21
N TRP A 462 -21.87 13.08 9.39
CA TRP A 462 -23.29 13.43 9.22
C TRP A 462 -24.26 12.38 9.78
N VAL A 463 -23.91 11.09 9.74
CA VAL A 463 -24.80 10.02 10.24
C VAL A 463 -24.59 9.78 11.72
N TYR A 464 -23.34 9.50 12.13
CA TYR A 464 -22.94 9.34 13.52
C TYR A 464 -22.91 10.68 14.25
N GLY A 465 -22.33 11.70 13.60
CA GLY A 465 -22.27 13.08 14.05
C GLY A 465 -20.85 13.48 14.44
N ALA A 466 -20.31 14.51 13.77
CA ALA A 466 -18.94 14.97 13.98
C ALA A 466 -18.67 15.45 15.41
N ASP A 467 -19.63 16.14 16.05
CA ASP A 467 -19.51 16.58 17.45
C ASP A 467 -19.35 15.41 18.40
N ARG A 468 -20.13 14.37 18.20
CA ARG A 468 -20.05 13.16 19.03
C ARG A 468 -18.75 12.43 18.86
N PHE A 469 -18.29 12.29 17.63
CA PHE A 469 -16.99 11.68 17.39
C PHE A 469 -15.86 12.49 18.05
N TYR A 470 -15.98 13.82 18.08
CA TYR A 470 -15.09 14.68 18.85
C TYR A 470 -15.22 14.49 20.37
N ASP A 471 -16.43 14.29 20.89
CA ASP A 471 -16.65 13.96 22.31
C ASP A 471 -15.96 12.64 22.67
N ASN A 472 -16.08 11.61 21.83
CA ASN A 472 -15.37 10.34 22.01
C ASN A 472 -13.84 10.49 21.96
N ILE A 473 -13.35 11.37 21.07
CA ILE A 473 -11.91 11.66 20.99
C ILE A 473 -11.45 12.37 22.26
N GLU A 474 -12.22 13.34 22.76
CA GLU A 474 -11.93 14.03 24.02
C GLU A 474 -11.88 13.05 25.20
N ASP A 475 -12.81 12.09 25.25
CA ASP A 475 -12.81 11.02 26.24
C ASP A 475 -11.56 10.12 26.15
N MET A 476 -11.12 9.78 24.94
CA MET A 476 -9.89 9.01 24.72
C MET A 476 -8.62 9.78 25.11
N ILE A 477 -8.39 10.98 24.55
CA ILE A 477 -7.09 11.66 24.64
C ILE A 477 -7.04 12.79 25.69
N GLY A 478 -8.17 13.10 26.33
CA GLY A 478 -8.31 14.11 27.38
C GLY A 478 -8.47 15.56 26.89
N TYR A 479 -8.58 15.79 25.57
CA TYR A 479 -8.82 17.11 24.99
C TYR A 479 -9.44 17.02 23.60
N ARG A 480 -10.20 18.05 23.19
CA ARG A 480 -10.70 18.17 21.82
C ARG A 480 -9.61 18.64 20.85
N PRO A 481 -9.38 17.96 19.73
CA PRO A 481 -8.55 18.48 18.65
C PRO A 481 -9.06 19.82 18.10
N GLY A 482 -8.24 20.50 17.31
CA GLY A 482 -8.68 21.74 16.66
C GLY A 482 -9.90 21.52 15.75
N PRO A 483 -10.80 22.52 15.60
CA PRO A 483 -12.03 22.38 14.82
C PRO A 483 -11.79 22.22 13.32
N TYR A 484 -10.58 22.52 12.84
CA TYR A 484 -10.19 22.34 11.44
C TYR A 484 -10.46 20.92 10.92
N ILE A 485 -10.07 19.90 11.68
CA ILE A 485 -10.25 18.49 11.29
C ILE A 485 -11.74 18.13 11.17
N LYS A 486 -12.57 18.64 12.08
CA LYS A 486 -14.03 18.51 12.05
C LYS A 486 -14.61 19.05 10.75
N TYR A 487 -14.20 20.25 10.35
CA TYR A 487 -14.67 20.87 9.11
C TYR A 487 -14.15 20.16 7.86
N CYS A 488 -12.97 19.53 7.95
CA CYS A 488 -12.49 18.67 6.88
C CYS A 488 -13.43 17.48 6.68
N TRP A 489 -13.79 16.76 7.74
CA TRP A 489 -14.72 15.63 7.65
C TRP A 489 -16.12 16.04 7.20
N LEU A 490 -16.62 17.20 7.64
CA LEU A 490 -17.95 17.68 7.27
C LEU A 490 -18.06 18.11 5.82
N PHE A 491 -17.05 18.84 5.31
CA PHE A 491 -17.17 19.57 4.05
C PHE A 491 -15.98 19.35 3.11
N PHE A 492 -14.74 19.61 3.54
CA PHE A 492 -13.62 19.66 2.60
C PHE A 492 -13.28 18.30 2.02
N THR A 493 -13.06 17.28 2.86
CA THR A 493 -12.73 15.92 2.40
C THR A 493 -13.80 15.32 1.48
N PRO A 494 -15.11 15.31 1.83
CA PRO A 494 -16.11 14.76 0.92
C PRO A 494 -16.22 15.59 -0.37
N ALA A 495 -16.11 16.92 -0.33
CA ALA A 495 -16.19 17.75 -1.53
C ALA A 495 -15.00 17.52 -2.48
N THR A 496 -13.76 17.49 -1.96
CA THR A 496 -12.56 17.23 -2.78
C THR A 496 -12.58 15.81 -3.34
N CYS A 497 -13.01 14.82 -2.56
CA CYS A 497 -13.11 13.44 -3.03
C CYS A 497 -14.20 13.28 -4.09
N ILE A 498 -15.39 13.87 -3.91
CA ILE A 498 -16.47 13.87 -4.92
C ILE A 498 -16.00 14.54 -6.21
N GLY A 499 -15.37 15.71 -6.11
CA GLY A 499 -14.87 16.44 -7.28
C GLY A 499 -13.81 15.65 -8.05
N THR A 500 -12.85 15.06 -7.33
CA THR A 500 -11.78 14.24 -7.93
C THR A 500 -12.33 12.97 -8.54
N PHE A 501 -13.25 12.28 -7.86
CA PHE A 501 -13.91 11.06 -8.34
C PHE A 501 -14.81 11.31 -9.55
N ALA A 502 -15.53 12.43 -9.59
CA ALA A 502 -16.32 12.79 -10.76
C ALA A 502 -15.40 13.07 -11.96
N PHE A 503 -14.31 13.80 -11.74
CA PHE A 503 -13.40 14.18 -12.81
C PHE A 503 -12.66 12.97 -13.41
N SER A 504 -12.25 12.01 -12.60
CA SER A 504 -11.64 10.75 -13.08
C SER A 504 -12.60 9.85 -13.87
N LEU A 505 -13.90 9.87 -13.55
CA LEU A 505 -14.91 9.21 -14.38
C LEU A 505 -15.08 9.93 -15.73
N ILE A 506 -15.11 11.27 -15.71
CA ILE A 506 -15.30 12.10 -16.92
C ILE A 506 -14.09 12.02 -17.86
N LYS A 507 -12.87 12.03 -17.31
CA LYS A 507 -11.60 11.97 -18.05
C LYS A 507 -10.95 10.60 -17.98
N TYR A 508 -11.77 9.55 -17.88
CA TYR A 508 -11.28 8.19 -17.86
C TYR A 508 -10.42 7.91 -19.10
N THR A 509 -9.20 7.43 -18.86
CA THR A 509 -8.27 6.98 -19.89
C THR A 509 -8.08 5.48 -19.76
N PRO A 510 -8.30 4.69 -20.83
CA PRO A 510 -8.07 3.25 -20.77
C PRO A 510 -6.61 2.93 -20.45
N LEU A 511 -6.41 1.92 -19.60
CA LEU A 511 -5.07 1.40 -19.28
C LEU A 511 -4.36 0.94 -20.57
N LYS A 512 -3.06 1.27 -20.66
CA LYS A 512 -2.12 0.80 -21.67
C LYS A 512 -0.82 0.36 -21.00
N TYR A 513 -0.15 -0.65 -21.56
CA TYR A 513 1.18 -1.06 -21.11
C TYR A 513 2.27 -0.46 -22.01
N ASN A 514 3.28 0.18 -21.40
CA ASN A 514 4.37 0.90 -22.09
C ASN A 514 3.91 1.86 -23.20
N ASN A 515 2.70 2.42 -23.10
CA ASN A 515 2.02 3.24 -24.12
C ASN A 515 1.80 2.60 -25.50
N GLU A 516 2.30 1.38 -25.74
CA GLU A 516 2.18 0.65 -27.01
C GLU A 516 1.07 -0.41 -26.96
N TYR A 517 1.04 -1.22 -25.90
CA TYR A 517 0.09 -2.33 -25.80
C TYR A 517 -1.27 -1.86 -25.30
N VAL A 518 -2.32 -2.20 -26.06
CA VAL A 518 -3.72 -1.92 -25.77
C VAL A 518 -4.40 -3.20 -25.30
N TYR A 519 -5.07 -3.14 -24.16
CA TYR A 519 -5.76 -4.30 -23.63
C TYR A 519 -6.98 -4.67 -24.50
N PRO A 520 -7.30 -5.96 -24.61
CA PRO A 520 -8.56 -6.38 -25.24
C PRO A 520 -9.75 -5.88 -24.43
N TRP A 521 -10.92 -5.73 -25.07
CA TRP A 521 -12.12 -5.17 -24.45
C TRP A 521 -12.52 -5.89 -23.14
N TRP A 522 -12.33 -7.21 -23.09
CA TRP A 522 -12.63 -8.03 -21.92
C TRP A 522 -11.69 -7.73 -20.75
N GLY A 523 -10.44 -7.31 -21.02
CA GLY A 523 -9.49 -6.88 -19.99
C GLY A 523 -9.97 -5.62 -19.26
N TYR A 524 -10.54 -4.66 -20.00
CA TYR A 524 -11.18 -3.48 -19.40
C TYR A 524 -12.42 -3.86 -18.58
N VAL A 525 -13.21 -4.83 -19.04
CA VAL A 525 -14.36 -5.35 -18.27
C VAL A 525 -13.89 -5.96 -16.95
N ILE A 526 -12.85 -6.79 -16.96
CA ILE A 526 -12.25 -7.35 -15.74
C ILE A 526 -11.75 -6.23 -14.82
N GLY A 527 -11.07 -5.22 -15.36
CA GLY A 527 -10.64 -4.05 -14.59
C GLY A 527 -11.79 -3.36 -13.87
N TRP A 528 -12.89 -3.06 -14.58
CA TRP A 528 -14.07 -2.46 -13.95
C TRP A 528 -14.77 -3.38 -12.96
N LEU A 529 -14.80 -4.70 -13.19
CA LEU A 529 -15.32 -5.66 -12.22
C LEU A 529 -14.48 -5.67 -10.94
N LEU A 530 -13.14 -5.61 -11.05
CA LEU A 530 -12.25 -5.49 -9.90
C LEU A 530 -12.55 -4.21 -9.11
N ALA A 531 -12.68 -3.07 -9.78
CA ALA A 531 -13.00 -1.80 -9.13
C ALA A 531 -14.39 -1.84 -8.45
N LEU A 532 -15.42 -2.32 -9.16
CA LEU A 532 -16.79 -2.39 -8.66
C LEU A 532 -16.97 -3.40 -7.53
N SER A 533 -16.14 -4.45 -7.47
CA SER A 533 -16.22 -5.49 -6.45
C SER A 533 -16.17 -4.94 -5.02
N SER A 534 -15.41 -3.88 -4.78
CA SER A 534 -15.33 -3.19 -3.48
C SER A 534 -16.39 -2.09 -3.32
N MET A 535 -16.58 -1.25 -4.35
CA MET A 535 -17.50 -0.11 -4.30
C MET A 535 -18.95 -0.53 -4.10
N VAL A 536 -19.37 -1.65 -4.70
CA VAL A 536 -20.75 -2.13 -4.65
C VAL A 536 -21.11 -2.73 -3.29
N CYS A 537 -20.14 -3.10 -2.44
CA CYS A 537 -20.38 -3.59 -1.08
C CYS A 537 -21.20 -2.61 -0.23
N ILE A 538 -20.97 -1.29 -0.38
CA ILE A 538 -21.67 -0.25 0.37
C ILE A 538 -23.18 -0.22 0.03
N PRO A 539 -23.60 0.06 -1.22
CA PRO A 539 -25.00 0.14 -1.57
C PRO A 539 -25.73 -1.20 -1.40
N LEU A 540 -25.09 -2.34 -1.72
CA LEU A 540 -25.71 -3.65 -1.50
C LEU A 540 -26.00 -3.91 -0.03
N TRP A 541 -25.06 -3.57 0.86
CA TRP A 541 -25.27 -3.74 2.29
C TRP A 541 -26.36 -2.81 2.84
N MET A 542 -26.40 -1.55 2.36
CA MET A 542 -27.46 -0.62 2.72
C MET A 542 -28.84 -1.16 2.31
N VAL A 543 -28.97 -1.64 1.07
CA VAL A 543 -30.22 -2.25 0.57
C VAL A 543 -30.59 -3.49 1.38
N TYR A 544 -29.62 -4.38 1.64
CA TYR A 544 -29.83 -5.57 2.47
C TYR A 544 -30.36 -5.20 3.86
N LYS A 545 -29.66 -4.33 4.60
CA LYS A 545 -30.07 -3.91 5.95
C LYS A 545 -31.43 -3.24 5.98
N ILE A 546 -31.73 -2.38 5.01
CA ILE A 546 -33.03 -1.72 4.91
C ILE A 546 -34.13 -2.76 4.63
N SER A 547 -33.90 -3.71 3.72
CA SER A 547 -34.88 -4.74 3.36
C SER A 547 -35.17 -5.76 4.46
N THR A 548 -34.20 -6.03 5.34
CA THR A 548 -34.34 -7.01 6.44
C THR A 548 -34.86 -6.40 7.75
N THR A 549 -34.88 -5.07 7.88
CA THR A 549 -35.35 -4.42 9.11
C THR A 549 -36.86 -4.18 9.01
N GLU A 550 -37.63 -4.70 9.96
CA GLU A 550 -39.08 -4.49 10.00
C GLU A 550 -39.43 -3.00 10.25
N GLY A 551 -40.40 -2.47 9.50
CA GLY A 551 -40.92 -1.10 9.63
C GLY A 551 -41.03 -0.36 8.29
N THR A 552 -41.54 0.87 8.33
CA THR A 552 -41.53 1.76 7.15
C THR A 552 -40.12 2.28 6.88
N LEU A 553 -39.80 2.67 5.63
CA LEU A 553 -38.46 3.17 5.26
C LEU A 553 -37.95 4.31 6.16
N ARG A 554 -38.86 5.19 6.60
CA ARG A 554 -38.56 6.30 7.50
C ARG A 554 -38.25 5.81 8.91
N GLU A 555 -38.99 4.85 9.43
CA GLU A 555 -38.75 4.23 10.74
C GLU A 555 -37.46 3.41 10.76
N VAL A 556 -37.20 2.65 9.70
CA VAL A 556 -35.96 1.88 9.53
C VAL A 556 -34.75 2.82 9.50
N THR A 557 -34.80 3.90 8.73
CA THR A 557 -33.67 4.85 8.64
C THR A 557 -33.46 5.59 9.96
N LEU A 558 -34.55 6.02 10.63
CA LEU A 558 -34.48 6.66 11.95
C LEU A 558 -33.97 5.71 13.04
N SER A 559 -34.40 4.44 13.03
CA SER A 559 -33.95 3.44 13.99
C SER A 559 -32.47 3.10 13.81
N GLN A 560 -31.98 2.97 12.57
CA GLN A 560 -30.56 2.74 12.31
C GLN A 560 -29.71 3.97 12.71
N LYS A 561 -30.19 5.18 12.45
CA LYS A 561 -29.54 6.41 12.93
C LYS A 561 -29.52 6.50 14.46
N ARG A 562 -30.62 6.13 15.13
CA ARG A 562 -30.67 6.05 16.60
C ARG A 562 -29.74 4.98 17.16
N ARG A 563 -29.62 3.82 16.52
CA ARG A 563 -28.70 2.75 16.92
C ARG A 563 -27.24 3.16 16.82
N ALA A 564 -26.87 3.79 15.70
CA ALA A 564 -25.59 4.47 15.55
C ALA A 564 -25.35 5.45 16.70
N GLN A 565 -26.43 6.10 17.15
CA GLN A 565 -26.36 7.06 18.23
C GLN A 565 -26.31 6.47 19.66
N THR A 566 -26.77 5.25 19.89
CA THR A 566 -26.80 4.65 21.24
C THR A 566 -25.61 3.73 21.56
N HIS A 567 -24.91 3.21 20.56
CA HIS A 567 -23.75 2.32 20.77
C HIS A 567 -22.42 3.03 21.01
N GLY A 568 -22.40 4.37 20.99
CA GLY A 568 -21.22 5.19 21.32
C GLY A 568 -21.03 5.50 22.80
N THR A 569 -21.96 5.10 23.67
CA THR A 569 -21.88 5.27 25.12
C THR A 569 -21.54 3.93 25.77
N TYR A 570 -20.28 3.70 26.06
CA TYR A 570 -19.82 2.62 26.94
C TYR A 570 -18.77 3.16 27.91
#